data_AF-A0A8C2U9R6-F1
#
_entry.id   AF-A0A8C2U9R6-F1
#
_cell.length_a   1.000
_cell.length_b   1.000
_cell.length_c   1.000
_cell.angle_alpha   90.00
_cell.angle_beta   90.00
_cell.angle_gamma   90.00
#
_symmetry.space_group_name_H-M   'P 1'
#
loop_
_entity.id
_entity.type
_entity.pdbx_description
1 polymer ?
#
loop_
_entity_poly.entity_id
_entity_poly.type
_entity_poly.pdbx_seq_one_letter_code
_entity_poly.pdbx_strand_id
1 'polypeptide(L)'
;MQRGGEDEEEDGEDDGGPESALQKSPFQLTAEDVYDISSVVGRDLLQLSAGPEVPAAVSRLQFSMVRVLEMLEALVSESSLSEEQLRMERDNLRAELEAVRGSGAPNLGPDKMVIDLTDPNRPRFTLQELRDVLQERNQLKAQLLVVQEELQCYKSGIISQRKDQTRELEQEPCGSSSGTSKNSHEKTIIKRL
;
A
#
# COMPACT_ATOMS: atom_id res chain seq x y z
N MET A 1 27.55 -10.19 -66.25
CA MET A 1 26.46 -9.45 -65.57
C MET A 1 25.58 -10.51 -64.95
N GLN A 2 25.39 -10.72 -63.65
CA GLN A 2 25.80 -10.14 -62.36
C GLN A 2 25.87 -11.37 -61.40
N ARG A 3 26.95 -11.65 -60.65
CA ARG A 3 27.24 -11.17 -59.28
C ARG A 3 25.99 -10.97 -58.41
N GLY A 4 25.56 -12.04 -57.74
CA GLY A 4 24.74 -11.94 -56.52
C GLY A 4 25.61 -12.47 -55.39
N GLY A 5 26.32 -11.57 -54.72
CA GLY A 5 26.87 -11.85 -53.39
C GLY A 5 25.70 -11.69 -52.44
N GLU A 6 25.41 -12.74 -51.69
CA GLU A 6 24.53 -12.66 -50.53
C GLU A 6 25.38 -11.95 -49.47
N ASP A 7 25.05 -10.68 -49.24
CA ASP A 7 25.57 -9.91 -48.12
C ASP A 7 25.02 -10.60 -46.86
N GLU A 8 25.90 -11.33 -46.16
CA GLU A 8 25.66 -11.76 -44.79
C GLU A 8 25.53 -10.48 -43.95
N GLU A 9 24.30 -10.14 -43.55
CA GLU A 9 24.05 -9.18 -42.49
C GLU A 9 24.63 -9.78 -41.19
N GLU A 10 25.93 -9.53 -40.99
CA GLU A 10 26.60 -9.69 -39.72
C GLU A 10 26.05 -8.57 -38.82
N ASP A 11 24.84 -8.77 -38.29
CA ASP A 11 24.35 -8.09 -37.10
C ASP A 11 25.24 -8.54 -35.94
N GLY A 12 26.47 -8.01 -35.92
CA GLY A 12 27.29 -7.95 -34.74
C GLY A 12 26.57 -7.06 -33.76
N GLU A 13 25.67 -7.65 -32.96
CA GLU A 13 25.41 -7.14 -31.63
C GLU A 13 26.78 -6.85 -31.05
N ASP A 14 27.04 -5.57 -30.76
CA ASP A 14 28.15 -5.13 -29.94
C ASP A 14 27.95 -5.81 -28.58
N ASP A 15 28.37 -7.07 -28.51
CA ASP A 15 28.50 -7.88 -27.32
C ASP A 15 29.59 -7.16 -26.56
N GLY A 16 29.18 -6.08 -25.89
CA GLY A 16 30.02 -5.32 -24.99
C GLY A 16 30.61 -6.38 -24.11
N GLY A 17 31.93 -6.57 -24.22
CA GLY A 17 32.60 -7.77 -23.71
C GLY A 17 32.36 -7.98 -22.20
N PRO A 18 33.05 -8.92 -21.54
CA PRO A 18 32.68 -9.37 -20.19
C PRO A 18 32.67 -8.26 -19.10
N GLU A 19 33.14 -7.06 -19.41
CA GLU A 19 33.02 -5.85 -18.59
C GLU A 19 31.62 -5.20 -18.61
N SER A 20 30.76 -5.50 -19.59
CA SER A 20 29.39 -4.98 -19.70
C SER A 20 28.50 -5.53 -18.58
N ALA A 21 28.73 -6.78 -18.15
CA ALA A 21 28.03 -7.42 -17.04
C ALA A 21 28.14 -6.61 -15.74
N LEU A 22 29.26 -5.88 -15.52
CA LEU A 22 29.46 -5.02 -14.35
C LEU A 22 28.54 -3.78 -14.34
N GLN A 23 27.99 -3.39 -15.49
CA GLN A 23 27.11 -2.23 -15.63
C GLN A 23 25.63 -2.59 -15.48
N LYS A 24 25.30 -3.88 -15.47
CA LYS A 24 23.92 -4.36 -15.32
C LYS A 24 23.39 -4.08 -13.92
N SER A 25 22.07 -3.91 -13.82
CA SER A 25 21.38 -3.83 -12.54
C SER A 25 21.53 -5.16 -11.79
N PRO A 26 21.79 -5.18 -10.47
CA PRO A 26 21.91 -6.41 -9.69
C PRO A 26 20.68 -7.32 -9.78
N PHE A 27 19.49 -6.75 -10.01
CA PHE A 27 18.24 -7.48 -10.15
C PHE A 27 17.99 -8.03 -11.56
N GLN A 28 18.89 -7.76 -12.50
CA GLN A 28 18.82 -8.22 -13.90
C GLN A 28 19.99 -9.13 -14.26
N LEU A 29 20.86 -9.44 -13.29
CA LEU A 29 21.99 -10.33 -13.50
C LEU A 29 21.49 -11.75 -13.78
N THR A 30 22.13 -12.40 -14.74
CA THR A 30 21.98 -13.84 -15.02
C THR A 30 23.20 -14.61 -14.50
N ALA A 31 23.14 -15.95 -14.48
CA ALA A 31 24.31 -16.76 -14.14
C ALA A 31 25.47 -16.53 -15.12
N GLU A 32 25.16 -16.25 -16.39
CA GLU A 32 26.14 -15.89 -17.43
C GLU A 32 26.89 -14.60 -17.07
N ASP A 33 26.16 -13.57 -16.62
CA ASP A 33 26.77 -12.31 -16.18
C ASP A 33 27.74 -12.52 -15.01
N VAL A 34 27.42 -13.44 -14.09
CA VAL A 34 28.31 -13.77 -12.97
C VAL A 34 29.58 -14.48 -13.48
N TYR A 35 29.48 -15.32 -14.51
CA TYR A 35 30.66 -15.92 -15.14
C TYR A 35 31.52 -14.88 -15.84
N ASP A 36 30.93 -13.92 -16.55
CA ASP A 36 31.66 -12.82 -17.19
C ASP A 36 32.40 -11.96 -16.17
N ILE A 37 31.70 -11.56 -15.10
CA ILE A 37 32.28 -10.83 -13.96
C ILE A 37 33.43 -11.64 -13.35
N SER A 38 33.25 -12.95 -13.16
CA SER A 38 34.29 -13.82 -12.61
C SER A 38 35.55 -13.89 -13.48
N SER A 39 35.39 -13.81 -14.81
CA SER A 39 36.49 -13.83 -15.76
C SER A 39 37.32 -12.55 -15.71
N VAL A 40 36.67 -11.39 -15.59
CA VAL A 40 37.31 -10.07 -15.45
C VAL A 40 38.06 -10.00 -14.12
N VAL A 41 37.36 -10.34 -13.02
CA VAL A 41 37.94 -10.40 -11.68
C VAL A 41 39.13 -11.36 -11.63
N GLY A 42 39.02 -12.55 -12.24
CA GLY A 42 40.08 -13.54 -12.29
C GLY A 42 41.33 -13.03 -13.01
N ARG A 43 41.13 -12.34 -14.14
CA ARG A 43 42.22 -11.71 -14.92
C ARG A 43 42.93 -10.63 -14.11
N ASP A 44 42.19 -9.77 -13.43
CA ASP A 44 42.76 -8.68 -12.61
C ASP A 44 43.52 -9.23 -11.40
N LEU A 45 42.97 -10.25 -10.73
CA LEU A 45 43.66 -10.95 -9.63
C LEU A 45 44.95 -11.63 -10.10
N LEU A 46 44.93 -12.24 -11.29
CA LEU A 46 46.13 -12.83 -11.90
C LEU A 46 47.20 -11.76 -12.17
N GLN A 47 46.83 -10.60 -12.71
CA GLN A 47 47.76 -9.48 -12.92
C GLN A 47 48.35 -8.97 -11.61
N LEU A 48 47.55 -8.86 -10.54
CA LEU A 48 48.05 -8.49 -9.21
C LEU A 48 48.99 -9.54 -8.61
N SER A 49 48.84 -10.80 -9.01
CA SER A 49 49.68 -11.92 -8.57
C SER A 49 50.93 -12.17 -9.43
N ALA A 50 51.17 -11.40 -10.50
CA ALA A 50 52.30 -11.63 -11.41
C ALA A 50 53.68 -11.20 -10.84
N GLY A 51 53.74 -10.69 -9.60
CA GLY A 51 54.97 -10.27 -8.93
C GLY A 51 55.80 -11.43 -8.33
N PRO A 52 57.11 -11.24 -8.09
CA PRO A 52 58.03 -12.27 -7.61
C PRO A 52 57.75 -12.78 -6.18
N GLU A 53 57.01 -12.01 -5.36
CA GLU A 53 56.41 -12.49 -4.12
C GLU A 53 54.94 -12.13 -4.10
N VAL A 54 54.06 -13.11 -4.26
CA VAL A 54 52.62 -12.91 -4.08
C VAL A 54 52.34 -12.89 -2.58
N PRO A 55 51.87 -11.76 -2.01
CA PRO A 55 51.54 -11.73 -0.60
C PRO A 55 50.46 -12.76 -0.29
N ALA A 56 50.59 -13.51 0.80
CA ALA A 56 49.58 -14.48 1.24
C ALA A 56 48.18 -13.83 1.42
N ALA A 57 48.12 -12.50 1.59
CA ALA A 57 46.88 -11.73 1.58
C ALA A 57 46.14 -11.78 0.23
N VAL A 58 46.85 -11.77 -0.91
CA VAL A 58 46.26 -11.83 -2.26
C VAL A 58 45.61 -13.19 -2.51
N SER A 59 46.27 -14.29 -2.13
CA SER A 59 45.67 -15.62 -2.23
C SER A 59 44.45 -15.77 -1.33
N ARG A 60 44.50 -15.29 -0.08
CA ARG A 60 43.32 -15.27 0.81
C ARG A 60 42.17 -14.44 0.22
N LEU A 61 42.49 -13.29 -0.38
CA LEU A 61 41.51 -12.46 -1.08
C LEU A 61 40.89 -13.20 -2.27
N GLN A 62 41.71 -13.86 -3.10
CA GLN A 62 41.22 -14.67 -4.23
C GLN A 62 40.21 -15.71 -3.77
N PHE A 63 40.52 -16.50 -2.73
CA PHE A 63 39.55 -17.48 -2.19
C PHE A 63 38.29 -16.82 -1.63
N SER A 64 38.42 -15.67 -0.97
CA SER A 64 37.27 -14.91 -0.49
C SER A 64 36.39 -14.40 -1.65
N MET A 65 37.00 -13.96 -2.75
CA MET A 65 36.28 -13.48 -3.93
C MET A 65 35.58 -14.62 -4.66
N VAL A 66 36.24 -15.76 -4.84
CA VAL A 66 35.60 -16.98 -5.38
C VAL A 66 34.38 -17.33 -4.54
N ARG A 67 34.51 -17.32 -3.21
CA ARG A 67 33.37 -17.62 -2.32
C ARG A 67 32.21 -16.64 -2.47
N VAL A 68 32.50 -15.34 -2.64
CA VAL A 68 31.45 -14.33 -2.87
C VAL A 68 30.78 -14.52 -4.24
N LEU A 69 31.55 -14.83 -5.28
CA LEU A 69 31.02 -15.09 -6.62
C LEU A 69 30.15 -16.37 -6.66
N GLU A 70 30.56 -17.44 -5.97
CA GLU A 70 29.73 -18.65 -5.80
C GLU A 70 28.40 -18.34 -5.11
N MET A 71 28.42 -17.51 -4.06
CA MET A 71 27.20 -17.10 -3.37
C MET A 71 26.30 -16.24 -4.26
N LEU A 72 26.91 -15.38 -5.08
CA LEU A 72 26.17 -14.55 -6.04
C LEU A 72 25.51 -15.41 -7.12
N GLU A 73 26.25 -16.36 -7.70
CA GLU A 73 25.74 -17.30 -8.70
C GLU A 73 24.54 -18.10 -8.15
N ALA A 74 24.65 -18.60 -6.93
CA ALA A 74 23.56 -19.33 -6.28
C ALA A 74 22.30 -18.46 -6.12
N LEU A 75 22.45 -17.22 -5.64
CA LEU A 75 21.32 -16.30 -5.46
C LEU A 75 20.65 -15.92 -6.78
N VAL A 76 21.45 -15.63 -7.81
CA VAL A 76 20.96 -15.29 -9.15
C VAL A 76 20.24 -16.48 -9.78
N SER A 77 20.81 -17.68 -9.66
CA SER A 77 20.21 -18.91 -10.18
C SER A 77 18.89 -19.25 -9.48
N GLU A 78 18.83 -19.14 -8.15
CA GLU A 78 17.59 -19.36 -7.41
C GLU A 78 16.51 -18.32 -7.75
N SER A 79 16.90 -17.06 -7.91
CA SER A 79 15.96 -16.00 -8.28
C SER A 79 15.32 -16.23 -9.65
N SER A 80 16.12 -16.59 -10.66
CA SER A 80 15.62 -16.87 -12.01
C SER A 80 14.72 -18.11 -12.04
N LEU A 81 15.07 -19.18 -11.30
CA LEU A 81 14.21 -20.35 -11.16
C LEU A 81 12.89 -20.03 -10.46
N SER A 82 12.91 -19.24 -9.39
CA SER A 82 11.70 -18.86 -8.66
C SER A 82 10.79 -17.97 -9.51
N GLU A 83 11.35 -17.02 -10.26
CA GLU A 83 10.59 -16.18 -11.17
C GLU A 83 9.95 -17.00 -12.30
N GLU A 84 10.68 -17.94 -12.88
CA GLU A 84 10.15 -18.81 -13.92
C GLU A 84 9.04 -19.73 -13.40
N GLN A 85 9.19 -20.27 -12.18
CA GLN A 85 8.14 -21.03 -11.50
C GLN A 85 6.86 -20.21 -11.30
N LEU A 86 6.98 -18.99 -10.78
CA LEU A 86 5.84 -18.08 -10.58
C LEU A 86 5.21 -17.69 -11.92
N ARG A 87 6.02 -17.50 -12.96
CA ARG A 87 5.55 -17.22 -14.31
C ARG A 87 4.73 -18.37 -14.87
N MET A 88 5.22 -19.61 -14.76
CA MET A 88 4.50 -20.81 -15.17
C MET A 88 3.20 -20.99 -14.38
N GLU A 89 3.22 -20.80 -13.06
CA GLU A 89 2.02 -20.88 -12.23
C GLU A 89 0.98 -19.82 -12.63
N ARG A 90 1.42 -18.57 -12.82
CA ARG A 90 0.56 -17.49 -13.31
C ARG A 90 -0.03 -17.80 -14.67
N ASP A 91 0.75 -18.35 -15.60
CA ASP A 91 0.27 -18.68 -16.94
C ASP A 91 -0.69 -19.87 -16.91
N ASN A 92 -0.44 -20.87 -16.06
CA ASN A 92 -1.38 -21.98 -15.83
C ASN A 92 -2.70 -21.49 -15.22
N LEU A 93 -2.65 -20.69 -14.16
CA LEU A 93 -3.84 -20.11 -13.53
C LEU A 93 -4.61 -19.22 -14.50
N ARG A 94 -3.92 -18.45 -15.35
CA ARG A 94 -4.55 -17.66 -16.40
C ARG A 94 -5.25 -18.57 -17.42
N ALA A 95 -4.62 -19.66 -17.84
CA ALA A 95 -5.23 -20.63 -18.75
C ALA A 95 -6.45 -21.32 -18.13
N GLU A 96 -6.37 -21.71 -16.85
CA GLU A 96 -7.50 -22.28 -16.10
C GLU A 96 -8.65 -21.28 -15.97
N LEU A 97 -8.36 -20.02 -15.65
CA LEU A 97 -9.37 -18.95 -15.60
C LEU A 97 -10.03 -18.73 -16.96
N GLU A 98 -9.25 -18.66 -18.04
CA GLU A 98 -9.81 -18.53 -19.39
C GLU A 98 -10.61 -19.77 -19.80
N ALA A 99 -10.19 -20.97 -19.40
CA ALA A 99 -10.97 -22.19 -19.62
C ALA A 99 -12.29 -22.15 -18.84
N VAL A 100 -12.31 -21.73 -17.57
CA VAL A 100 -13.54 -21.59 -16.77
C VAL A 100 -14.46 -20.49 -17.33
N ARG A 101 -13.88 -19.37 -17.81
CA ARG A 101 -14.64 -18.28 -18.45
C ARG A 101 -15.19 -18.69 -19.83
N GLY A 102 -14.41 -19.44 -20.60
CA GLY A 102 -14.76 -19.91 -21.94
C GLY A 102 -15.67 -21.14 -21.96
N SER A 103 -15.63 -21.98 -20.92
CA SER A 103 -16.45 -23.20 -20.87
C SER A 103 -17.91 -22.95 -20.47
N GLY A 104 -18.35 -21.71 -20.26
CA GLY A 104 -19.73 -21.40 -19.91
C GLY A 104 -20.24 -22.28 -18.76
N ALA A 105 -19.75 -22.05 -17.55
CA ALA A 105 -20.23 -22.67 -16.30
C ALA A 105 -20.33 -24.21 -16.30
N PRO A 106 -19.27 -24.94 -15.88
CA PRO A 106 -19.43 -26.33 -15.51
C PRO A 106 -19.89 -26.39 -14.05
N ASN A 107 -21.17 -26.71 -13.83
CA ASN A 107 -21.72 -27.29 -12.59
C ASN A 107 -21.03 -26.85 -11.28
N LEU A 108 -21.06 -25.56 -10.99
CA LEU A 108 -20.91 -25.09 -9.63
C LEU A 108 -22.20 -25.47 -8.90
N GLY A 109 -22.10 -26.36 -7.89
CA GLY A 109 -23.25 -26.80 -7.09
C GLY A 109 -24.08 -25.62 -6.54
N PRO A 110 -25.27 -25.86 -5.95
CA PRO A 110 -26.28 -24.85 -5.68
C PRO A 110 -25.84 -23.65 -4.81
N ASP A 111 -24.61 -23.65 -4.29
CA ASP A 111 -24.04 -22.65 -3.39
C ASP A 111 -22.76 -21.97 -3.94
N LYS A 112 -22.45 -22.11 -5.23
CA LYS A 112 -21.28 -21.49 -5.86
C LYS A 112 -21.69 -20.63 -7.05
N MET A 113 -21.76 -19.32 -6.82
CA MET A 113 -22.04 -18.33 -7.87
C MET A 113 -20.76 -17.99 -8.63
N VAL A 114 -20.77 -18.10 -9.96
CA VAL A 114 -19.80 -17.39 -10.81
C VAL A 114 -20.12 -15.90 -10.66
N ILE A 115 -19.29 -15.19 -9.91
CA ILE A 115 -19.46 -13.75 -9.70
C ILE A 115 -18.83 -13.02 -10.88
N ASP A 116 -19.65 -12.54 -11.81
CA ASP A 116 -19.17 -11.60 -12.81
C ASP A 116 -18.85 -10.26 -12.12
N LEU A 117 -17.56 -9.95 -12.02
CA LEU A 117 -17.09 -8.69 -11.44
C LEU A 117 -17.43 -7.47 -12.32
N THR A 118 -17.88 -7.69 -13.55
CA THR A 118 -18.18 -6.67 -14.54
C THR A 118 -19.67 -6.29 -14.60
N ASP A 119 -20.55 -7.03 -13.92
CA ASP A 119 -22.00 -6.79 -13.96
C ASP A 119 -22.39 -5.48 -13.24
N PRO A 120 -22.97 -4.49 -13.94
CA PRO A 120 -23.43 -3.24 -13.33
C PRO A 120 -24.60 -3.40 -12.35
N ASN A 121 -25.40 -4.48 -12.46
CA ASN A 121 -26.51 -4.77 -11.54
C ASN A 121 -26.09 -5.66 -10.37
N ARG A 122 -24.82 -6.05 -10.29
CA ARG A 122 -24.28 -6.82 -9.17
C ARG A 122 -24.53 -6.07 -7.85
N PRO A 123 -25.15 -6.70 -6.84
CA PRO A 123 -25.25 -6.11 -5.51
C PRO A 123 -23.85 -5.79 -4.97
N ARG A 124 -23.52 -4.50 -4.86
CA ARG A 124 -22.21 -4.01 -4.41
C ARG A 124 -22.12 -3.78 -2.91
N PHE A 125 -23.27 -3.70 -2.25
CA PHE A 125 -23.37 -3.39 -0.83
C PHE A 125 -24.02 -4.55 -0.09
N THR A 126 -23.51 -4.80 1.11
CA THR A 126 -24.12 -5.65 2.11
C THR A 126 -25.33 -4.95 2.74
N LEU A 127 -26.26 -5.74 3.31
CA LEU A 127 -27.41 -5.19 4.04
C LEU A 127 -27.00 -4.30 5.23
N GLN A 128 -25.84 -4.58 5.84
CA GLN A 128 -25.34 -3.81 6.97
C GLN A 128 -24.91 -2.40 6.51
N GLU A 129 -24.12 -2.30 5.44
CA GLU A 129 -23.73 -1.01 4.88
C GLU A 129 -24.95 -0.17 4.47
N LEU A 130 -25.96 -0.79 3.86
CA LEU A 130 -27.18 -0.09 3.50
C LEU A 130 -27.93 0.42 4.75
N ARG A 131 -27.97 -0.37 5.83
CA ARG A 131 -28.56 0.03 7.11
C ARG A 131 -27.80 1.21 7.71
N ASP A 132 -26.48 1.16 7.70
CA ASP A 132 -25.62 2.20 8.27
C ASP A 132 -25.83 3.53 7.52
N VAL A 133 -25.81 3.50 6.18
CA VAL A 133 -26.08 4.69 5.34
C VAL A 133 -27.49 5.23 5.55
N LEU A 134 -28.49 4.36 5.72
CA LEU A 134 -29.86 4.76 6.02
C LEU A 134 -29.98 5.45 7.38
N GLN A 135 -29.30 4.91 8.40
CA GLN A 135 -29.28 5.48 9.75
C GLN A 135 -28.57 6.83 9.76
N GLU A 136 -27.41 6.94 9.11
CA GLU A 136 -26.66 8.19 8.99
C GLU A 136 -27.51 9.27 8.30
N ARG A 137 -28.15 8.93 7.17
CA ARG A 137 -29.05 9.85 6.46
C ARG A 137 -30.19 10.34 7.35
N ASN A 138 -30.79 9.46 8.14
CA ASN A 138 -31.88 9.83 9.05
C ASN A 138 -31.38 10.74 10.17
N GLN A 139 -30.19 10.47 10.71
CA GLN A 139 -29.55 11.30 11.73
C GLN A 139 -29.24 12.71 11.19
N LEU A 140 -28.66 12.81 9.99
CA LEU A 140 -28.37 14.08 9.34
C LEU A 140 -29.66 14.85 9.01
N LYS A 141 -30.72 14.15 8.59
CA LYS A 141 -32.03 14.76 8.35
C LYS A 141 -32.63 15.34 9.62
N ALA A 142 -32.51 14.66 10.75
CA ALA A 142 -32.97 15.18 12.05
C ALA A 142 -32.17 16.43 12.48
N GLN A 143 -30.83 16.39 12.36
CA GLN A 143 -29.99 17.55 12.65
C GLN A 143 -30.32 18.75 11.75
N LEU A 144 -30.55 18.50 10.46
CA LEU A 144 -30.95 19.54 9.51
C LEU A 144 -32.28 20.18 9.91
N LEU A 145 -33.26 19.38 10.37
CA LEU A 145 -34.54 19.89 10.82
C LEU A 145 -34.38 20.82 12.03
N VAL A 146 -33.58 20.42 13.03
CA VAL A 146 -33.29 21.24 14.22
C VAL A 146 -32.63 22.55 13.84
N VAL A 147 -31.59 22.52 13.01
CA VAL A 147 -30.89 23.73 12.56
C VAL A 147 -31.83 24.65 11.76
N GLN A 148 -32.70 24.09 10.92
CA GLN A 148 -33.71 24.86 10.20
C GLN A 148 -34.71 25.52 11.14
N GLU A 149 -35.17 24.82 12.19
CA GLU A 149 -36.03 25.38 13.23
C GLU A 149 -35.35 26.53 13.98
N GLU A 150 -34.09 26.35 14.39
CA GLU A 150 -33.30 27.40 15.06
C GLU A 150 -33.16 28.63 14.16
N LEU A 151 -32.78 28.45 12.89
CA LEU A 151 -32.68 29.53 11.92
C LEU A 151 -34.02 30.25 11.71
N GLN A 152 -35.14 29.52 11.69
CA GLN A 152 -36.48 30.12 11.62
C GLN A 152 -36.78 30.96 12.87
N CYS A 153 -36.38 30.50 14.05
CA CYS A 153 -36.58 31.23 15.29
C CYS A 153 -35.75 32.52 15.37
N TYR A 154 -34.53 32.52 14.80
CA TYR A 154 -33.73 33.75 14.64
C TYR A 154 -34.37 34.73 13.65
N LYS A 155 -34.80 34.24 12.48
CA LYS A 155 -35.48 35.08 11.46
C LYS A 155 -36.80 35.67 11.96
N SER A 156 -37.54 34.90 12.76
CA SER A 156 -38.84 35.32 13.33
C SER A 156 -38.69 36.24 14.55
N GLY A 157 -37.47 36.54 15.00
CA GLY A 157 -37.20 37.43 16.14
C GLY A 157 -37.47 36.83 17.53
N ILE A 158 -37.94 35.59 17.60
CA ILE A 158 -38.32 34.90 18.86
C ILE A 158 -37.10 34.67 19.76
N ILE A 159 -35.94 34.33 19.18
CA ILE A 159 -34.70 34.10 19.96
C ILE A 159 -33.92 35.41 20.22
N SER A 160 -34.10 36.45 19.38
CA SER A 160 -33.52 37.77 19.68
C SER A 160 -34.09 38.35 20.99
N GLN A 161 -35.36 38.05 21.31
CA GLN A 161 -36.01 38.50 22.55
C GLN A 161 -35.64 37.70 23.80
N ARG A 162 -35.19 36.43 23.67
CA ARG A 162 -34.90 35.59 24.85
C ARG A 162 -33.61 36.01 25.57
N LYS A 163 -32.60 36.55 24.86
CA LYS A 163 -31.38 37.08 25.50
C LYS A 163 -31.64 38.38 26.27
N ASP A 164 -32.65 39.16 25.88
CA ASP A 164 -33.03 40.39 26.57
C ASP A 164 -33.96 40.13 27.76
N GLN A 165 -34.82 39.10 27.72
CA GLN A 165 -35.68 38.74 28.85
C GLN A 165 -34.96 38.01 30.01
N THR A 166 -33.79 37.38 29.78
CA THR A 166 -32.99 36.80 30.88
C THR A 166 -32.21 37.86 31.69
N ARG A 167 -32.21 39.14 31.28
CA ARG A 167 -31.55 40.24 32.01
C ARG A 167 -32.49 41.13 32.83
N GLU A 168 -33.81 40.99 32.69
CA GLU A 168 -34.80 41.90 33.33
C GLU A 168 -35.37 41.41 34.68
N LEU A 169 -34.84 40.33 35.27
CA LEU A 169 -35.24 39.86 36.61
C LEU A 169 -34.18 40.09 37.69
N GLU A 170 -33.19 40.96 37.44
CA GLU A 170 -32.21 41.40 38.44
C GLU A 170 -32.02 42.92 38.41
N GLN A 171 -32.88 43.69 39.13
CA GLN A 171 -32.56 44.94 39.90
C GLN A 171 -33.82 45.82 40.23
N GLU A 172 -34.41 45.57 41.41
CA GLU A 172 -34.86 46.47 42.52
C GLU A 172 -34.86 48.03 42.33
N PRO A 173 -35.67 48.87 43.04
CA PRO A 173 -35.62 48.92 44.53
C PRO A 173 -36.78 49.51 45.39
N CYS A 174 -36.67 49.19 46.68
CA CYS A 174 -36.85 50.03 47.89
C CYS A 174 -38.18 49.99 48.68
N GLY A 175 -38.12 49.32 49.83
CA GLY A 175 -39.01 49.52 50.98
C GLY A 175 -38.30 49.10 52.28
N SER A 176 -37.97 50.07 53.12
CA SER A 176 -37.21 49.93 54.37
C SER A 176 -37.91 49.10 55.45
N SER A 177 -37.20 48.17 56.10
CA SER A 177 -37.20 48.00 57.57
C SER A 177 -36.24 46.91 58.06
N SER A 178 -35.27 47.33 58.88
CA SER A 178 -34.68 46.69 60.06
C SER A 178 -35.08 45.23 60.41
N GLY A 179 -34.08 44.36 60.66
CA GLY A 179 -34.28 43.16 61.48
C GLY A 179 -33.27 42.02 61.31
N THR A 180 -32.14 42.14 62.00
CA THR A 180 -31.24 41.09 62.55
C THR A 180 -31.44 39.58 62.25
N SER A 181 -30.31 38.94 61.93
CA SER A 181 -29.81 37.65 62.47
C SER A 181 -30.57 36.34 62.21
N LYS A 182 -29.92 35.40 61.50
CA LYS A 182 -29.32 34.19 62.12
C LYS A 182 -28.61 33.27 61.12
N ASN A 183 -27.41 32.89 61.54
CA ASN A 183 -26.57 31.78 61.10
C ASN A 183 -27.31 30.43 61.15
N SER A 184 -27.12 29.55 60.16
CA SER A 184 -26.96 28.11 60.43
C SER A 184 -26.26 27.41 59.27
N HIS A 185 -25.02 27.01 59.53
CA HIS A 185 -24.28 25.99 58.79
C HIS A 185 -24.99 24.63 58.84
N GLU A 186 -24.87 23.83 57.77
CA GLU A 186 -24.52 22.39 57.80
C GLU A 186 -24.30 21.93 56.34
N LYS A 187 -23.06 21.79 55.83
CA LYS A 187 -22.26 20.55 55.71
C LYS A 187 -23.14 19.31 55.45
N THR A 188 -22.97 18.52 54.38
CA THR A 188 -22.05 17.36 54.40
C THR A 188 -22.32 16.40 53.22
N ILE A 189 -21.27 16.17 52.41
CA ILE A 189 -20.77 14.87 51.91
C ILE A 189 -21.61 14.04 50.91
N ILE A 190 -21.21 14.17 49.65
CA ILE A 190 -20.72 13.13 48.70
C ILE A 190 -21.04 11.67 49.05
N LYS A 191 -21.69 10.95 48.13
CA LYS A 191 -21.41 9.52 47.96
C LYS A 191 -21.41 9.14 46.48
N ARG A 192 -20.25 8.72 46.00
CA ARG A 192 -20.05 7.99 44.75
C ARG A 192 -20.71 6.61 44.86
N LEU A 193 -21.32 6.17 43.77
CA LEU A 193 -21.05 4.88 43.12
C LEU A 193 -21.09 5.12 41.61
#